data_AF-A0A177CE74-F1
#
_entry.id   AF-A0A177CE74-F1
#
_cell.length_a   1.000
_cell.length_b   1.000
_cell.length_c   1.000
_cell.angle_alpha   90.00
_cell.angle_beta   90.00
_cell.angle_gamma   90.00
#
_symmetry.space_group_name_H-M   'P 1'
#
loop_
_entity.id
_entity.type
_entity.pdbx_description
1 polymer ?
#
loop_
_entity_poly.entity_id
_entity_poly.type
_entity_poly.pdbx_seq_one_letter_code
_entity_poly.pdbx_strand_id
1 'polypeptide(L)'
;VQVMETRKTKLGADHPDTLTSMANLASTFRNQGRWEEAEKLEVQVMEIRKTKLGAEHPDTLTSMANLASTFWNQGRWEEAEKLEVQVMETSKTKLGADHPSTLTSMNNLAFTWKSLGRTVEAIHLMQQCVQRREQVLGASHPHYLSSLLVLEQWEGE
;
A
#
# COMPACT_ATOMS: atom_id res chain seq x y z
N VAL A 1 4.73 9.00 20.48
CA VAL A 1 5.92 9.83 20.18
C VAL A 1 7.15 9.43 21.01
N GLN A 2 7.06 9.28 22.34
CA GLN A 2 8.22 9.00 23.22
C GLN A 2 9.10 7.79 22.82
N VAL A 3 8.49 6.67 22.38
CA VAL A 3 9.24 5.48 21.92
C VAL A 3 10.09 5.79 20.69
N MET A 4 9.54 6.54 19.75
CA MET A 4 10.23 6.93 18.50
C MET A 4 11.42 7.85 18.80
N GLU A 5 11.25 8.86 19.64
CA GLU A 5 12.35 9.77 20.04
C GLU A 5 13.44 9.03 20.83
N THR A 6 13.07 8.10 21.70
CA THR A 6 14.05 7.28 22.46
C THR A 6 14.89 6.41 21.52
N ARG A 7 14.26 5.79 20.51
CA ARG A 7 14.99 4.98 19.51
C ARG A 7 15.86 5.86 18.62
N LYS A 8 15.35 7.01 18.18
CA LYS A 8 16.12 7.98 17.38
C LYS A 8 17.39 8.44 18.09
N THR A 9 17.31 8.74 19.39
CA THR A 9 18.46 9.16 20.20
C THR A 9 19.45 8.02 20.48
N LYS A 10 18.98 6.80 20.71
CA LYS A 10 19.86 5.65 21.05
C LYS A 10 20.45 4.92 19.84
N LEU A 11 19.70 4.81 18.75
CA LEU A 11 20.02 3.96 17.59
C LEU A 11 20.33 4.75 16.33
N GLY A 12 19.93 6.03 16.29
CA GLY A 12 19.99 6.86 15.09
C GLY A 12 18.65 6.91 14.34
N ALA A 13 18.53 7.92 13.48
CA ALA A 13 17.30 8.20 12.73
C ALA A 13 17.06 7.21 11.57
N ASP A 14 18.12 6.56 11.07
CA ASP A 14 18.08 5.62 9.96
C ASP A 14 18.05 4.14 10.40
N HIS A 15 18.07 3.88 11.70
CA HIS A 15 18.00 2.51 12.24
C HIS A 15 16.63 1.86 11.93
N PRO A 16 16.58 0.57 11.51
CA PRO A 16 15.33 -0.11 11.17
C PRO A 16 14.23 -0.03 12.24
N ASP A 17 14.58 -0.16 13.52
CA ASP A 17 13.64 -0.03 14.63
C ASP A 17 13.08 1.39 14.82
N THR A 18 13.89 2.41 14.53
CA THR A 18 13.44 3.81 14.54
C THR A 18 12.46 4.05 13.41
N LEU A 19 12.79 3.58 12.20
CA LEU A 19 11.93 3.69 11.02
C LEU A 19 10.59 2.95 11.22
N THR A 20 10.63 1.77 11.84
CA THR A 20 9.42 1.00 12.18
C THR A 20 8.56 1.76 13.20
N SER A 21 9.18 2.38 14.22
CA SER A 21 8.44 3.23 15.15
C SER A 21 7.81 4.45 14.50
N MET A 22 8.49 5.05 13.52
CA MET A 22 7.94 6.18 12.76
C MET A 22 6.75 5.76 11.90
N ALA A 23 6.85 4.62 11.19
CA ALA A 23 5.74 4.08 10.40
C ALA A 23 4.51 3.74 11.27
N ASN A 24 4.72 3.15 12.46
CA ASN A 24 3.63 2.88 13.40
C ASN A 24 2.98 4.16 13.94
N LEU A 25 3.78 5.21 14.16
CA LEU A 25 3.26 6.51 14.57
C LEU A 25 2.45 7.17 13.44
N ALA A 26 2.91 7.07 12.19
CA ALA A 26 2.16 7.54 11.03
C ALA A 26 0.81 6.82 10.90
N SER A 27 0.78 5.49 11.04
CA SER A 27 -0.47 4.73 11.06
C SER A 27 -1.41 5.17 12.19
N THR A 28 -0.87 5.55 13.35
CA THR A 28 -1.67 6.09 14.46
C THR A 28 -2.28 7.44 14.09
N PHE A 29 -1.51 8.32 13.44
CA PHE A 29 -2.01 9.61 12.97
C PHE A 29 -3.09 9.45 11.89
N ARG A 30 -2.90 8.55 10.93
CA ARG A 30 -3.94 8.19 9.95
C ARG A 30 -5.25 7.78 10.64
N ASN A 31 -5.19 6.89 11.64
CA ASN A 31 -6.38 6.46 12.37
C ASN A 31 -7.06 7.59 13.17
N GLN A 32 -6.35 8.70 13.41
CA GLN A 32 -6.88 9.90 14.05
C GLN A 32 -7.36 10.97 13.04
N GLY A 33 -7.29 10.69 11.73
CA GLY A 33 -7.57 11.67 10.68
C GLY A 33 -6.48 12.74 10.51
N ARG A 34 -5.30 12.53 11.09
CA ARG A 34 -4.15 13.44 11.07
C ARG A 34 -3.24 13.14 9.87
N TRP A 35 -3.78 13.42 8.69
CA TRP A 35 -3.20 12.98 7.42
C TRP A 35 -1.85 13.63 7.10
N GLU A 36 -1.71 14.93 7.37
CA GLU A 36 -0.47 15.67 7.11
C GLU A 36 0.70 15.17 7.97
N GLU A 37 0.45 14.87 9.26
CA GLU A 37 1.49 14.33 10.12
C GLU A 37 1.87 12.89 9.78
N ALA A 38 0.89 12.09 9.31
CA ALA A 38 1.16 10.75 8.80
C ALA A 38 2.03 10.80 7.54
N GLU A 39 1.65 11.61 6.56
CA GLU A 39 2.37 11.80 5.30
C GLU A 39 3.81 12.23 5.55
N LYS A 40 4.03 13.24 6.41
CA LYS A 40 5.39 13.72 6.71
C LYS A 40 6.30 12.62 7.23
N LEU A 41 5.78 11.76 8.13
CA LEU A 41 6.54 10.62 8.66
C LEU A 41 6.76 9.54 7.60
N GLU A 42 5.74 9.22 6.81
CA GLU A 42 5.81 8.19 5.77
C GLU A 42 6.78 8.56 4.65
N VAL A 43 6.77 9.82 4.19
CA VAL A 43 7.74 10.35 3.23
C VAL A 43 9.16 10.21 3.78
N GLN A 44 9.39 10.62 5.03
CA GLN A 44 10.70 10.52 5.66
C GLN A 44 11.17 9.06 5.73
N VAL A 45 10.31 8.12 6.15
CA VAL A 45 10.67 6.70 6.24
C VAL A 45 10.94 6.11 4.85
N MET A 46 10.09 6.41 3.87
CA MET A 46 10.24 5.93 2.49
C MET A 46 11.57 6.38 1.90
N GLU A 47 11.92 7.66 1.99
CA GLU A 47 13.16 8.18 1.41
C GLU A 47 14.42 7.61 2.08
N ILE A 48 14.40 7.42 3.40
CA ILE A 48 15.51 6.76 4.11
C ILE A 48 15.66 5.31 3.65
N ARG A 49 14.56 4.54 3.60
CA ARG A 49 14.60 3.13 3.15
C ARG A 49 15.03 3.02 1.69
N LYS A 50 14.52 3.89 0.82
CA LYS A 50 14.92 3.96 -0.59
C LYS A 50 16.42 4.23 -0.73
N THR A 51 16.96 5.15 0.06
CA THR A 51 18.40 5.48 0.05
C THR A 51 19.27 4.33 0.57
N LYS A 52 18.84 3.64 1.64
CA LYS A 52 19.64 2.63 2.33
C LYS A 52 19.52 1.22 1.75
N LEU A 53 18.33 0.86 1.29
CA LEU A 53 17.95 -0.49 0.89
C LEU A 53 17.67 -0.60 -0.61
N GLY A 54 17.43 0.54 -1.28
CA GLY A 54 16.99 0.61 -2.67
C GLY A 54 15.47 0.68 -2.79
N ALA A 55 15.01 1.12 -3.97
CA ALA A 55 13.59 1.30 -4.28
C ALA A 55 12.80 -0.03 -4.30
N GLU A 56 13.45 -1.12 -4.68
CA GLU A 56 12.81 -2.43 -4.85
C GLU A 56 12.77 -3.27 -3.55
N HIS A 57 13.36 -2.78 -2.45
CA HIS A 57 13.42 -3.53 -1.21
C HIS A 57 12.01 -3.66 -0.57
N PRO A 58 11.62 -4.83 -0.02
CA PRO A 58 10.30 -5.05 0.56
C PRO A 58 9.85 -3.99 1.58
N ASP A 59 10.76 -3.54 2.44
CA ASP A 59 10.48 -2.47 3.41
C ASP A 59 10.23 -1.11 2.76
N THR A 60 10.92 -0.81 1.65
CA THR A 60 10.68 0.41 0.86
C THR A 60 9.31 0.34 0.19
N LEU A 61 8.98 -0.81 -0.43
CA LEU A 61 7.67 -1.02 -1.06
C LEU A 61 6.51 -0.92 -0.06
N THR A 62 6.71 -1.43 1.17
CA THR A 62 5.72 -1.30 2.25
C THR A 62 5.53 0.17 2.65
N SER A 63 6.62 0.95 2.73
CA SER A 63 6.53 2.39 3.00
C SER A 63 5.82 3.15 1.88
N MET A 64 6.07 2.79 0.62
CA MET A 64 5.38 3.37 -0.54
C MET A 64 3.88 3.05 -0.51
N ALA A 65 3.50 1.81 -0.20
CA ALA A 65 2.09 1.42 -0.09
C ALA A 65 1.37 2.15 1.06
N ASN A 66 2.03 2.36 2.20
CA ASN A 66 1.48 3.14 3.30
C ASN A 66 1.25 4.60 2.91
N LEU A 67 2.25 5.23 2.27
CA LEU A 67 2.14 6.60 1.79
C LEU A 67 1.04 6.75 0.72
N ALA A 68 0.91 5.78 -0.19
CA ALA A 68 -0.17 5.75 -1.17
C ALA A 68 -1.55 5.70 -0.50
N SER A 69 -1.72 4.87 0.53
CA SER A 69 -2.95 4.81 1.32
C SER A 69 -3.26 6.16 1.98
N THR A 70 -2.23 6.85 2.50
CA THR A 70 -2.41 8.19 3.08
C THR A 70 -2.83 9.21 2.02
N PHE A 71 -2.22 9.21 0.83
CA PHE A 71 -2.67 10.06 -0.28
C PHE A 71 -4.10 9.75 -0.72
N TRP A 72 -4.46 8.47 -0.81
CA TRP A 72 -5.82 8.06 -1.17
C TRP A 72 -6.87 8.59 -0.18
N ASN A 73 -6.59 8.51 1.12
CA ASN A 73 -7.48 9.06 2.17
C ASN A 73 -7.57 10.59 2.14
N GLN A 74 -6.57 11.28 1.58
CA GLN A 74 -6.61 12.73 1.33
C GLN A 74 -7.33 13.09 0.01
N GLY A 75 -7.80 12.12 -0.78
CA GLY A 75 -8.37 12.35 -2.11
C GLY A 75 -7.31 12.62 -3.20
N ARG A 76 -6.02 12.43 -2.91
CA ARG A 76 -4.91 12.66 -3.84
C ARG A 76 -4.61 11.40 -4.64
N TRP A 77 -5.60 10.94 -5.41
CA TRP A 77 -5.56 9.64 -6.09
C TRP A 77 -4.46 9.50 -7.16
N GLU A 78 -4.11 10.58 -7.87
CA GLU A 78 -2.99 10.55 -8.83
C GLU A 78 -1.64 10.29 -8.15
N GLU A 79 -1.46 10.75 -6.91
CA GLU A 79 -0.23 10.52 -6.16
C GLU A 79 -0.19 9.11 -5.57
N ALA A 80 -1.35 8.60 -5.12
CA ALA A 80 -1.50 7.20 -4.73
C ALA A 80 -1.17 6.26 -5.90
N GLU A 81 -1.74 6.51 -7.09
CA GLU A 81 -1.54 5.70 -8.30
C GLU A 81 -0.05 5.55 -8.64
N LYS A 82 0.71 6.66 -8.63
CA LYS A 82 2.15 6.66 -8.95
C LYS A 82 2.94 5.69 -8.08
N LEU A 83 2.61 5.62 -6.79
CA LEU A 83 3.26 4.71 -5.84
C LEU A 83 2.74 3.29 -5.98
N GLU A 84 1.43 3.11 -6.13
CA GLU A 84 0.78 1.79 -6.25
C GLU A 84 1.23 1.03 -7.50
N VAL A 85 1.36 1.71 -8.65
CA VAL A 85 1.90 1.12 -9.88
C VAL A 85 3.33 0.61 -9.66
N GLN A 86 4.19 1.41 -9.01
CA GLN A 86 5.56 0.98 -8.70
C GLN A 86 5.58 -0.23 -7.76
N VAL A 87 4.75 -0.24 -6.72
CA VAL A 87 4.64 -1.37 -5.77
C VAL A 87 4.14 -2.63 -6.47
N MET A 88 3.11 -2.52 -7.30
CA MET A 88 2.50 -3.65 -8.01
C MET A 88 3.47 -4.28 -9.00
N GLU A 89 4.07 -3.49 -9.89
CA GLU A 89 4.99 -4.01 -10.91
C GLU A 89 6.26 -4.60 -10.28
N THR A 90 6.79 -3.96 -9.24
CA THR A 90 7.96 -4.50 -8.52
C THR A 90 7.62 -5.80 -7.80
N SER A 91 6.50 -5.86 -7.07
CA SER A 91 6.07 -7.07 -6.37
C SER A 91 5.81 -8.22 -7.35
N LYS A 92 5.14 -7.94 -8.46
CA LYS A 92 4.88 -8.89 -9.54
C LYS A 92 6.19 -9.45 -10.12
N THR A 93 7.18 -8.59 -10.34
CA THR A 93 8.48 -9.00 -10.90
C THR A 93 9.32 -9.81 -9.91
N LYS A 94 9.34 -9.44 -8.63
CA LYS A 94 10.23 -10.05 -7.63
C LYS A 94 9.63 -11.26 -6.93
N LEU A 95 8.33 -11.23 -6.67
CA LEU A 95 7.62 -12.22 -5.85
C LEU A 95 6.69 -13.10 -6.68
N GLY A 96 6.38 -12.68 -7.91
CA GLY A 96 5.43 -13.33 -8.79
C GLY A 96 4.04 -12.69 -8.72
N ALA A 97 3.26 -12.96 -9.76
CA ALA A 97 1.94 -12.36 -9.93
C ALA A 97 0.88 -12.87 -8.94
N ASP A 98 1.10 -14.04 -8.35
CA ASP A 98 0.20 -14.70 -7.39
C ASP A 98 0.57 -14.44 -5.92
N HIS A 99 1.66 -13.70 -5.69
CA HIS A 99 2.10 -13.40 -4.33
C HIS A 99 1.10 -12.47 -3.61
N PRO A 100 0.80 -12.68 -2.32
CA PRO A 100 -0.15 -11.86 -1.57
C PRO A 100 0.09 -10.35 -1.66
N SER A 101 1.36 -9.91 -1.61
CA SER A 101 1.71 -8.48 -1.77
C SER A 101 1.33 -7.93 -3.15
N THR A 102 1.53 -8.72 -4.21
CA THR A 102 1.11 -8.34 -5.57
C THR A 102 -0.41 -8.22 -5.64
N LEU A 103 -1.14 -9.21 -5.12
CA LEU A 103 -2.61 -9.21 -5.14
C LEU A 103 -3.21 -8.06 -4.29
N THR A 104 -2.59 -7.72 -3.16
CA THR A 104 -2.97 -6.55 -2.36
C THR A 104 -2.73 -5.25 -3.12
N SER A 105 -1.57 -5.10 -3.78
CA SER A 105 -1.29 -3.91 -4.59
C SER A 105 -2.20 -3.76 -5.82
N MET A 106 -2.55 -4.86 -6.49
CA MET A 106 -3.54 -4.85 -7.58
C MET A 106 -4.91 -4.38 -7.09
N ASN A 107 -5.36 -4.88 -5.94
CA ASN A 107 -6.62 -4.46 -5.33
C ASN A 107 -6.62 -2.96 -5.03
N ASN A 108 -5.56 -2.44 -4.39
CA ASN A 108 -5.45 -1.02 -4.06
C ASN A 108 -5.46 -0.13 -5.32
N LEU A 109 -4.66 -0.50 -6.32
CA LEU A 109 -4.60 0.22 -7.60
C LEU A 109 -5.95 0.22 -8.32
N ALA A 110 -6.70 -0.88 -8.27
CA ALA A 110 -8.04 -0.95 -8.83
C ALA A 110 -9.01 0.03 -8.16
N PHE A 111 -8.97 0.14 -6.82
CA PHE A 111 -9.74 1.14 -6.09
C PHE A 111 -9.34 2.57 -6.47
N THR A 112 -8.04 2.85 -6.59
CA THR A 112 -7.53 4.15 -7.03
C THR A 112 -8.01 4.50 -8.43
N TRP A 113 -7.96 3.58 -9.39
CA TRP A 113 -8.50 3.78 -10.73
C TRP A 113 -10.01 3.99 -10.74
N LYS A 114 -10.76 3.28 -9.89
CA LYS A 114 -12.20 3.51 -9.72
C LYS A 114 -12.46 4.94 -9.24
N SER A 115 -11.72 5.42 -8.24
CA SER A 115 -11.82 6.80 -7.73
C SER A 115 -11.45 7.86 -8.78
N LEU A 116 -10.50 7.56 -9.68
CA LEU A 116 -10.14 8.42 -10.81
C LEU A 116 -11.15 8.38 -11.97
N GLY A 117 -12.24 7.60 -11.86
CA GLY A 117 -13.24 7.44 -12.92
C GLY A 117 -12.82 6.50 -14.05
N ARG A 118 -11.68 5.80 -13.91
CA ARG A 118 -11.16 4.82 -14.87
C ARG A 118 -11.80 3.44 -14.64
N THR A 119 -13.13 3.40 -14.69
CA THR A 119 -13.94 2.24 -14.28
C THR A 119 -13.60 0.96 -15.04
N VAL A 120 -13.40 1.04 -16.36
CA VAL A 120 -13.08 -0.14 -17.18
C VAL A 120 -11.74 -0.77 -16.77
N GLU A 121 -10.72 0.05 -16.53
CA GLU A 121 -9.40 -0.40 -16.11
C GLU A 121 -9.43 -0.96 -14.68
N ALA A 122 -10.18 -0.31 -13.79
CA ALA A 122 -10.40 -0.77 -12.42
C ALA A 122 -11.07 -2.15 -12.37
N ILE A 123 -12.17 -2.34 -13.11
CA ILE A 123 -12.87 -3.63 -13.20
C ILE A 123 -11.94 -4.69 -13.76
N HIS A 124 -11.23 -4.40 -14.86
CA HIS A 124 -10.31 -5.36 -15.45
C HIS A 124 -9.21 -5.82 -14.48
N LEU A 125 -8.60 -4.88 -13.74
CA LEU A 125 -7.57 -5.22 -12.75
C LEU A 125 -8.15 -6.00 -11.56
N MET A 126 -9.36 -5.64 -11.11
CA MET A 126 -10.04 -6.35 -10.03
C MET A 126 -10.42 -7.78 -10.44
N GLN A 127 -10.91 -8.00 -11.67
CA GLN A 127 -11.16 -9.34 -12.22
C GLN A 127 -9.91 -10.22 -12.16
N GLN A 128 -8.76 -9.69 -12.61
CA GLN A 128 -7.49 -10.42 -12.52
C GLN A 128 -7.09 -10.72 -11.06
N CYS A 129 -7.32 -9.80 -10.13
CA CYS A 129 -7.04 -9.98 -8.71
C CYS A 129 -7.91 -11.09 -8.10
N VAL A 130 -9.22 -11.07 -8.36
CA VAL A 130 -10.20 -12.07 -7.87
C VAL A 130 -9.84 -13.46 -8.37
N GLN A 131 -9.61 -13.61 -9.69
CA GLN A 131 -9.27 -14.89 -10.29
C GLN A 131 -8.02 -15.52 -9.65
N ARG A 132 -6.97 -14.72 -9.44
CA ARG A 132 -5.73 -15.20 -8.80
C ARG A 132 -5.94 -15.53 -7.33
N ARG A 133 -6.68 -14.70 -6.58
CA ARG A 133 -7.02 -14.99 -5.18
C ARG A 133 -7.80 -16.30 -5.05
N GLU A 134 -8.70 -16.60 -5.97
CA GLU A 134 -9.42 -17.87 -5.99
C GLU A 134 -8.47 -19.06 -6.15
N GLN A 135 -7.54 -18.98 -7.11
CA GLN A 135 -6.58 -20.04 -7.39
C GLN A 135 -5.62 -20.29 -6.23
N VAL A 136 -5.17 -19.24 -5.55
CA VAL A 136 -4.15 -19.33 -4.49
C VAL A 136 -4.75 -19.62 -3.12
N LEU A 137 -5.89 -19.01 -2.79
CA LEU A 137 -6.46 -19.03 -1.44
C LEU A 137 -7.69 -19.93 -1.31
N GLY A 138 -8.37 -20.21 -2.43
CA GLY A 138 -9.64 -20.93 -2.47
C GLY A 138 -10.87 -20.02 -2.25
N ALA A 139 -12.02 -20.53 -2.70
CA ALA A 139 -13.28 -19.77 -2.76
C ALA A 139 -13.88 -19.38 -1.39
N SER A 140 -13.42 -19.99 -0.29
CA SER A 140 -13.87 -19.64 1.07
C SER A 140 -13.01 -18.57 1.75
N HIS A 141 -11.92 -18.13 1.13
CA HIS A 141 -10.99 -17.21 1.77
C HIS A 141 -11.57 -15.79 1.86
N PRO A 142 -11.50 -15.10 3.01
CA PRO A 142 -12.07 -13.75 3.18
C PRO A 142 -11.59 -12.73 2.15
N HIS A 143 -10.30 -12.73 1.80
CA HIS A 143 -9.77 -11.83 0.76
C HIS A 143 -10.34 -12.10 -0.63
N TYR A 144 -10.63 -13.36 -0.99
CA TYR A 144 -11.28 -13.67 -2.26
C TYR A 144 -12.71 -13.14 -2.25
N LEU A 145 -13.50 -13.53 -1.24
CA LEU A 145 -14.89 -13.12 -1.09
C LEU A 145 -15.06 -11.60 -1.08
N SER A 146 -14.18 -10.89 -0.36
CA SER A 146 -14.20 -9.44 -0.30
C SER A 146 -13.92 -8.79 -1.65
N SER A 147 -12.94 -9.29 -2.43
CA SER A 147 -12.70 -8.74 -3.76
C SER A 147 -13.78 -9.11 -4.77
N LEU A 148 -14.37 -10.31 -4.65
CA LEU A 148 -15.47 -10.74 -5.51
C LEU A 148 -16.70 -9.86 -5.31
N LEU A 149 -17.08 -9.61 -4.05
CA LEU A 149 -18.20 -8.72 -3.72
C LEU A 149 -18.01 -7.33 -4.33
N VAL A 150 -16.81 -6.76 -4.22
CA VAL A 150 -16.47 -5.45 -4.79
C VAL A 150 -16.57 -5.47 -6.31
N LEU A 151 -16.06 -6.53 -6.94
CA LEU A 151 -16.13 -6.70 -8.39
C LEU A 151 -17.58 -6.77 -8.89
N GLU A 152 -18.40 -7.62 -8.28
CA GLU A 152 -19.83 -7.77 -8.63
C GLU A 152 -20.59 -6.46 -8.46
N GLN A 153 -20.28 -5.69 -7.40
CA GLN A 153 -20.84 -4.36 -7.21
C GLN A 153 -20.46 -3.43 -8.38
N TRP A 154 -19.18 -3.36 -8.75
CA TRP A 154 -18.72 -2.46 -9.81
C TRP A 154 -19.23 -2.83 -11.19
N GLU A 155 -19.45 -4.12 -11.48
CA GLU A 155 -20.03 -4.58 -12.74
C GLU A 155 -21.53 -4.32 -12.85
N GLY A 156 -22.21 -4.09 -11.72
CA GLY A 156 -23.64 -3.77 -11.66
C GLY A 156 -23.99 -2.27 -11.63
N GLU A 157 -23.00 -1.38 -11.53
CA GLU A 157 -23.14 0.08 -11.57
C GLU A 157 -23.26 0.63 -13.01
#